data_AF-A0A496QS78-F1
#
_entry.id   AF-A0A496QS78-F1
#
_cell.length_a   1.000
_cell.length_b   1.000
_cell.length_c   1.000
_cell.angle_alpha   90.00
_cell.angle_beta   90.00
_cell.angle_gamma   90.00
#
_symmetry.space_group_name_H-M   'P 1'
#
loop_
_entity.id
_entity.type
_entity.pdbx_description
1 polymer ?
#
loop_
_entity_poly.entity_id
_entity_poly.type
_entity_poly.pdbx_seq_one_letter_code
_entity_poly.pdbx_strand_id
1 'polypeptide(L)'
;MKKRYLIFLLVTFIFLSLNVNIFSQNLNDIFKKLEESAFKVNIIARVKEGEDVSVWNMEVSKFTISGKTVNVRLVGDNIVVQANITPYNKGKNKIFLVAQGQVWLSSPDQEGIKYLSTLQSLPVTPGEKVIFYPLGVSREPAKTPFTIEIEIQVVPYNYEEEKSTEDDSSTR
;
A
#
# COMPACT_ATOMS: atom_id res chain seq x y z
N MET A 1 57.71 30.36 -7.09
CA MET A 1 56.28 30.56 -6.72
C MET A 1 55.33 29.47 -7.22
N LYS A 2 55.46 28.93 -8.44
CA LYS A 2 54.54 27.93 -9.02
C LYS A 2 54.35 26.62 -8.21
N LYS A 3 55.39 26.13 -7.51
CA LYS A 3 55.35 24.89 -6.72
C LYS A 3 54.41 24.93 -5.50
N ARG A 4 54.22 26.11 -4.89
CA ARG A 4 53.34 26.27 -3.71
C ARG A 4 51.84 26.26 -4.09
N TYR A 5 51.50 26.78 -5.27
CA TYR A 5 50.13 26.73 -5.80
C TYR A 5 49.70 25.32 -6.20
N LEU A 6 50.62 24.51 -6.74
CA LEU A 6 50.34 23.12 -7.11
C LEU A 6 49.98 22.25 -5.88
N ILE A 7 50.69 22.46 -4.76
CA ILE A 7 50.40 21.76 -3.50
C ILE A 7 49.04 22.18 -2.94
N PHE A 8 48.72 23.48 -2.98
CA PHE A 8 47.42 23.97 -2.53
C PHE A 8 46.27 23.37 -3.37
N LEU A 9 46.41 23.32 -4.69
CA LEU A 9 45.40 22.75 -5.58
C LEU A 9 45.20 21.24 -5.34
N LEU A 10 46.29 20.50 -5.12
CA LEU A 10 46.24 19.06 -4.82
C LEU A 10 45.60 18.76 -3.46
N VAL A 11 45.89 19.57 -2.42
CA VAL A 11 45.25 19.45 -1.11
C VAL A 11 43.76 19.79 -1.18
N THR A 12 43.37 20.81 -1.95
CA THR A 12 41.95 21.16 -2.14
C THR A 12 41.20 20.05 -2.89
N PHE A 13 41.83 19.42 -3.87
CA PHE A 13 41.25 18.29 -4.62
C PHE A 13 41.06 17.05 -3.74
N ILE A 14 42.03 16.75 -2.85
CA ILE A 14 41.91 15.68 -1.87
C ILE A 14 40.77 15.96 -0.88
N PHE A 15 40.68 17.19 -0.35
CA PHE A 15 39.57 17.59 0.52
C PHE A 15 38.19 17.55 -0.17
N LEU A 16 38.11 17.86 -1.47
CA LEU A 16 36.88 17.71 -2.25
C LEU A 16 36.47 16.25 -2.41
N SER A 17 37.43 15.35 -2.68
CA SER A 17 37.16 13.92 -2.90
C SER A 17 36.69 13.18 -1.64
N LEU A 18 37.08 13.63 -0.44
CA LEU A 18 36.65 13.02 0.82
C LEU A 18 35.17 13.29 1.15
N ASN A 19 34.60 14.42 0.70
CA ASN A 19 33.21 14.78 1.00
C ASN A 19 32.18 14.01 0.14
N VAL A 20 32.55 13.60 -1.08
CA VAL A 20 31.66 12.87 -1.99
C VAL A 20 31.33 11.47 -1.46
N ASN A 21 32.30 10.81 -0.82
CA ASN A 21 32.14 9.44 -0.33
C ASN A 21 31.11 9.35 0.81
N ILE A 22 31.11 10.31 1.73
CA ILE A 22 30.20 10.36 2.89
C ILE A 22 28.75 10.57 2.44
N PHE A 23 28.51 11.43 1.45
CA PHE A 23 27.18 11.67 0.91
C PHE A 23 26.62 10.44 0.17
N SER A 24 27.47 9.72 -0.56
CA SER A 24 27.06 8.51 -1.29
C SER A 24 26.64 7.35 -0.37
N GLN A 25 27.37 7.12 0.73
CA GLN A 25 27.01 6.09 1.71
C GLN A 25 25.66 6.39 2.39
N ASN A 26 25.46 7.66 2.77
CA ASN A 26 24.21 8.09 3.40
C ASN A 26 22.99 7.89 2.47
N LEU A 27 23.14 8.19 1.17
CA LEU A 27 22.08 7.95 0.18
C LEU A 27 21.75 6.46 0.03
N ASN A 28 22.76 5.60 -0.08
CA ASN A 28 22.55 4.16 -0.21
C ASN A 28 21.81 3.57 1.00
N ASP A 29 22.15 4.02 2.21
CA ASP A 29 21.45 3.60 3.43
C ASP A 29 19.98 4.05 3.45
N ILE A 30 19.69 5.24 2.92
CA ILE A 30 18.32 5.75 2.80
C ILE A 30 17.53 4.94 1.76
N PHE A 31 18.11 4.66 0.59
CA PHE A 31 17.46 3.84 -0.44
C PHE A 31 17.18 2.42 0.07
N LYS A 32 18.14 1.81 0.75
CA LYS A 32 17.97 0.50 1.37
C LYS A 32 16.81 0.48 2.37
N LYS A 33 16.72 1.48 3.25
CA LYS A 33 15.59 1.61 4.20
C LYS A 33 14.26 1.84 3.50
N LEU A 34 14.27 2.56 2.37
CA LEU A 34 13.07 2.78 1.58
C LEU A 34 12.58 1.48 0.95
N GLU A 35 13.48 0.68 0.37
CA GLU A 35 13.18 -0.64 -0.19
C GLU A 35 12.65 -1.60 0.88
N GLU A 36 13.32 -1.68 2.04
CA GLU A 36 12.90 -2.50 3.19
C GLU A 36 11.54 -2.12 3.77
N SER A 37 11.09 -0.88 3.53
CA SER A 37 9.80 -0.36 4.00
C SER A 37 8.75 -0.23 2.89
N ALA A 38 9.11 -0.53 1.64
CA ALA A 38 8.24 -0.40 0.49
C ALA A 38 7.32 -1.60 0.32
N PHE A 39 6.10 -1.31 -0.12
CA PHE A 39 5.05 -2.29 -0.38
C PHE A 39 4.42 -2.03 -1.74
N LYS A 40 4.10 -3.11 -2.45
CA LYS A 40 3.11 -3.09 -3.52
C LYS A 40 1.77 -3.52 -2.94
N VAL A 41 0.75 -2.69 -3.17
CA VAL A 41 -0.63 -2.92 -2.72
C VAL A 41 -1.50 -3.12 -3.95
N ASN A 42 -2.03 -4.33 -4.12
CA ASN A 42 -3.01 -4.65 -5.14
C ASN A 42 -4.41 -4.61 -4.50
N ILE A 43 -5.34 -3.95 -5.17
CA ILE A 43 -6.70 -3.72 -4.68
C ILE A 43 -7.66 -4.07 -5.81
N ILE A 44 -8.59 -4.97 -5.53
CA ILE A 44 -9.73 -5.25 -6.40
C ILE A 44 -11.00 -4.89 -5.63
N ALA A 45 -11.71 -3.89 -6.09
CA ALA A 45 -12.97 -3.48 -5.50
C ALA A 45 -14.13 -3.94 -6.39
N ARG A 46 -15.17 -4.50 -5.76
CA ARG A 46 -16.35 -5.06 -6.43
C ARG A 46 -17.60 -4.54 -5.73
N VAL A 47 -18.58 -4.14 -6.54
CA VAL A 47 -19.95 -3.92 -6.08
C VAL A 47 -20.79 -5.06 -6.65
N LYS A 48 -21.45 -5.80 -5.75
CA LYS A 48 -22.32 -6.93 -6.07
C LYS A 48 -23.76 -6.57 -5.73
N GLU A 49 -24.69 -6.90 -6.61
CA GLU A 49 -26.13 -6.88 -6.34
C GLU A 49 -26.62 -8.32 -6.14
N GLY A 50 -27.26 -8.61 -5.00
CA GLY A 50 -27.56 -10.00 -4.61
C GLY A 50 -26.31 -10.83 -4.30
N GLU A 51 -26.39 -12.16 -4.43
CA GLU A 51 -25.30 -13.06 -3.99
C GLU A 51 -24.06 -13.03 -4.90
N ASP A 52 -24.20 -12.81 -6.22
CA ASP A 52 -23.03 -12.96 -7.13
C ASP A 52 -23.02 -12.10 -8.39
N VAL A 53 -23.98 -11.18 -8.57
CA VAL A 53 -23.97 -10.31 -9.77
C VAL A 53 -23.04 -9.13 -9.51
N SER A 54 -21.79 -9.21 -9.98
CA SER A 54 -20.90 -8.05 -9.99
C SER A 54 -21.40 -7.06 -11.04
N VAL A 55 -22.02 -5.99 -10.56
CA VAL A 55 -22.52 -4.90 -11.42
C VAL A 55 -21.40 -3.91 -11.75
N TRP A 56 -20.34 -3.91 -10.95
CA TRP A 56 -19.19 -3.03 -11.17
C TRP A 56 -17.93 -3.52 -10.45
N ASN A 57 -16.77 -3.31 -11.08
CA ASN A 57 -15.47 -3.66 -10.53
C ASN A 57 -14.38 -2.63 -10.88
N MET A 58 -13.30 -2.65 -10.11
CA MET A 58 -12.10 -1.86 -10.36
C MET A 58 -10.89 -2.59 -9.82
N GLU A 59 -9.77 -2.52 -10.54
CA GLU A 59 -8.47 -3.03 -10.10
C GLU A 59 -7.43 -1.90 -10.08
N VAL A 60 -6.67 -1.82 -9.00
CA VAL A 60 -5.62 -0.82 -8.80
C VAL A 60 -4.40 -1.49 -8.17
N SER A 61 -3.22 -1.23 -8.73
CA SER A 61 -1.95 -1.58 -8.11
C SER A 61 -1.15 -0.31 -7.84
N LYS A 62 -0.69 -0.12 -6.60
CA LYS A 62 0.08 1.06 -6.17
C LYS A 62 1.25 0.67 -5.28
N PHE A 63 2.36 1.38 -5.41
CA PHE A 63 3.46 1.31 -4.46
C PHE A 63 3.27 2.31 -3.33
N THR A 64 3.62 1.90 -2.11
CA THR A 64 3.61 2.73 -0.92
C THR A 64 4.75 2.33 0.00
N ILE A 65 4.87 3.00 1.15
CA ILE A 65 5.78 2.62 2.23
C ILE A 65 4.99 2.36 3.51
N SER A 66 5.62 1.66 4.46
CA SER A 66 5.06 1.43 5.78
C SER A 66 4.53 2.70 6.42
N GLY A 67 3.25 2.68 6.83
CA GLY A 67 2.54 3.80 7.43
C GLY A 67 1.95 4.81 6.44
N LYS A 68 2.19 4.66 5.13
CA LYS A 68 1.65 5.57 4.10
C LYS A 68 0.42 4.98 3.42
N THR A 69 -0.65 5.77 3.42
CA THR A 69 -1.97 5.38 2.91
C THR A 69 -2.02 5.31 1.39
N VAL A 70 -2.63 4.26 0.88
CA VAL A 70 -3.11 4.11 -0.49
C VAL A 70 -4.61 4.41 -0.50
N ASN A 71 -5.00 5.45 -1.23
CA ASN A 71 -6.41 5.80 -1.42
C ASN A 71 -6.95 5.21 -2.73
N VAL A 72 -8.17 4.69 -2.62
CA VAL A 72 -8.99 4.18 -3.71
C VAL A 72 -10.36 4.83 -3.60
N ARG A 73 -10.86 5.37 -4.71
CA ARG A 73 -12.18 5.97 -4.78
C ARG A 73 -12.96 5.36 -5.94
N LEU A 74 -14.19 5.06 -5.64
CA LEU A 74 -15.16 4.40 -6.48
C LEU A 74 -16.39 5.31 -6.54
N VAL A 75 -16.83 5.68 -7.74
CA VAL A 75 -18.00 6.55 -7.97
C VAL A 75 -18.94 5.84 -8.93
N GLY A 76 -20.15 5.54 -8.47
CA GLY A 76 -21.30 5.14 -9.27
C GLY A 76 -22.43 6.17 -9.17
N ASP A 77 -23.56 5.89 -9.80
CA ASP A 77 -24.66 6.86 -9.95
C ASP A 77 -25.28 7.29 -8.63
N ASN A 78 -25.45 6.34 -7.70
CA ASN A 78 -26.08 6.53 -6.40
C ASN A 78 -25.16 6.17 -5.22
N ILE A 79 -23.89 5.91 -5.50
CA ILE A 79 -22.93 5.43 -4.51
C ILE A 79 -21.53 6.00 -4.73
N VAL A 80 -20.91 6.48 -3.67
CA VAL A 80 -19.46 6.77 -3.64
C VAL A 80 -18.84 5.92 -2.54
N VAL A 81 -17.78 5.20 -2.87
CA VAL A 81 -16.97 4.45 -1.90
C VAL A 81 -15.56 5.02 -1.91
N GLN A 82 -15.03 5.31 -0.73
CA GLN A 82 -13.64 5.66 -0.54
C GLN A 82 -13.01 4.67 0.42
N ALA A 83 -11.89 4.08 0.01
CA ALA A 83 -11.11 3.17 0.83
C ALA A 83 -9.70 3.72 1.01
N ASN A 84 -9.26 3.78 2.27
CA ASN A 84 -7.92 4.15 2.68
C ASN A 84 -7.23 2.91 3.23
N ILE A 85 -6.18 2.45 2.56
CA ILE A 85 -5.45 1.24 2.89
C ILE A 85 -4.04 1.61 3.34
N THR A 86 -3.71 1.32 4.60
CA THR A 86 -2.42 1.69 5.20
C THR A 86 -1.70 0.46 5.73
N PRO A 87 -0.66 -0.03 5.04
CA PRO A 87 0.15 -1.15 5.51
C PRO A 87 1.21 -0.67 6.51
N TYR A 88 1.47 -1.46 7.55
CA TYR A 88 2.54 -1.25 8.52
C TYR A 88 3.43 -2.49 8.58
N ASN A 89 4.75 -2.29 8.46
CA ASN A 89 5.72 -3.36 8.72
C ASN A 89 5.82 -3.62 10.23
N LYS A 90 5.64 -4.87 10.66
CA LYS A 90 5.79 -5.31 12.07
C LYS A 90 6.96 -6.29 12.28
N GLY A 91 7.86 -6.43 11.30
CA GLY A 91 9.02 -7.32 11.34
C GLY A 91 8.93 -8.47 10.32
N LYS A 92 9.92 -9.38 10.35
CA LYS A 92 10.17 -10.50 9.42
C LYS A 92 8.90 -11.21 8.91
N ASN A 93 8.25 -10.70 7.86
CA ASN A 93 7.02 -11.23 7.24
C ASN A 93 5.70 -11.03 7.99
N LYS A 94 5.58 -10.00 8.82
CA LYS A 94 4.27 -9.59 9.38
C LYS A 94 3.91 -8.19 8.93
N ILE A 95 2.80 -8.09 8.19
CA ILE A 95 2.21 -6.82 7.79
C ILE A 95 0.96 -6.62 8.64
N PHE A 96 0.80 -5.42 9.18
CA PHE A 96 -0.43 -5.00 9.83
C PHE A 96 -1.13 -4.00 8.92
N LEU A 97 -2.29 -4.38 8.40
CA LEU A 97 -3.05 -3.59 7.45
C LEU A 97 -4.19 -2.86 8.17
N VAL A 98 -4.29 -1.55 7.98
CA VAL A 98 -5.46 -0.78 8.39
C VAL A 98 -6.25 -0.40 7.15
N ALA A 99 -7.50 -0.85 7.08
CA ALA A 99 -8.44 -0.52 6.03
C ALA A 99 -9.55 0.35 6.62
N GLN A 100 -9.74 1.54 6.07
CA GLN A 100 -10.86 2.42 6.40
C GLN A 100 -11.72 2.61 5.16
N GLY A 101 -13.01 2.33 5.27
CA GLY A 101 -14.01 2.52 4.23
C GLY A 101 -14.97 3.62 4.61
N GLN A 102 -15.30 4.47 3.64
CA GLN A 102 -16.33 5.50 3.73
C GLN A 102 -17.26 5.33 2.55
N VAL A 103 -18.57 5.32 2.80
CA VAL A 103 -19.59 5.11 1.78
C VAL A 103 -20.63 6.20 1.90
N TRP A 104 -20.93 6.85 0.77
CA TRP A 104 -22.04 7.78 0.61
C TRP A 104 -23.06 7.14 -0.32
N LEU A 105 -24.29 7.03 0.13
CA LEU A 105 -25.42 6.46 -0.61
C LEU A 105 -26.46 7.54 -0.82
N SER A 106 -26.87 7.75 -2.06
CA SER A 106 -28.10 8.47 -2.39
C SER A 106 -29.16 7.45 -2.81
N SER A 107 -30.43 7.76 -2.57
CA SER A 107 -31.55 6.93 -3.02
C SER A 107 -32.63 7.83 -3.60
N PRO A 108 -33.24 7.48 -4.74
CA PRO A 108 -34.32 8.29 -5.33
C PRO A 108 -35.50 8.50 -4.37
N ASP A 109 -35.75 7.51 -3.51
CA ASP A 109 -36.90 7.46 -2.60
C ASP A 109 -36.62 8.05 -1.21
N GLN A 110 -35.40 8.53 -0.95
CA GLN A 110 -35.02 9.15 0.33
C GLN A 110 -34.37 10.52 0.12
N GLU A 111 -34.86 11.52 0.84
CA GLU A 111 -34.26 12.84 0.83
C GLU A 111 -32.96 12.83 1.66
N GLY A 112 -31.81 13.02 1.00
CA GLY A 112 -30.49 13.14 1.65
C GLY A 112 -29.46 12.07 1.25
N ILE A 113 -28.26 12.20 1.80
CA ILE A 113 -27.12 11.28 1.57
C ILE A 113 -26.86 10.48 2.86
N LYS A 114 -26.95 9.16 2.79
CA LYS A 114 -26.58 8.27 3.90
C LYS A 114 -25.07 8.05 3.89
N TYR A 115 -24.41 8.40 4.98
CA TYR A 115 -22.98 8.22 5.18
C TYR A 115 -22.69 7.07 6.14
N LEU A 116 -21.77 6.19 5.75
CA LEU A 116 -21.30 5.05 6.54
C LEU A 116 -19.78 5.03 6.56
N SER A 117 -19.18 4.74 7.71
CA SER A 117 -17.73 4.64 7.88
C SER A 117 -17.38 3.41 8.69
N THR A 118 -16.38 2.67 8.20
CA THR A 118 -15.90 1.44 8.83
C THR A 118 -14.37 1.48 8.88
N LEU A 119 -13.79 0.96 9.96
CA LEU A 119 -12.36 0.77 10.09
C LEU A 119 -12.09 -0.66 10.55
N GLN A 120 -11.18 -1.35 9.87
CA GLN A 120 -10.76 -2.69 10.21
C GLN A 120 -9.24 -2.78 10.18
N SER A 121 -8.69 -3.45 11.19
CA SER A 121 -7.26 -3.72 11.29
C SER A 121 -7.02 -5.22 11.19
N LEU A 122 -6.14 -5.63 10.28
CA LEU A 122 -5.92 -7.03 9.92
C LEU A 122 -4.42 -7.34 9.98
N PRO A 123 -3.98 -8.35 10.76
CA PRO A 123 -2.68 -8.95 10.50
C PRO A 123 -2.76 -9.71 9.17
N VAL A 124 -1.81 -9.46 8.27
CA VAL A 124 -1.75 -10.13 6.96
C VAL A 124 -0.34 -10.66 6.69
N THR A 125 -0.30 -11.83 6.05
CA THR A 125 0.94 -12.41 5.54
C THR A 125 1.29 -11.76 4.20
N PRO A 126 2.57 -11.51 3.89
CA PRO A 126 2.99 -11.10 2.55
C PRO A 126 2.37 -11.96 1.45
N GLY A 127 1.69 -11.31 0.49
CA GLY A 127 1.04 -11.98 -0.64
C GLY A 127 -0.34 -12.59 -0.36
N GLU A 128 -0.78 -12.60 0.89
CA GLU A 128 -2.13 -13.03 1.26
C GLU A 128 -3.19 -12.04 0.72
N LYS A 129 -4.32 -12.58 0.27
CA LYS A 129 -5.49 -11.81 -0.14
C LYS A 129 -6.46 -11.73 1.02
N VAL A 130 -6.83 -10.52 1.43
CA VAL A 130 -7.85 -10.28 2.45
C VAL A 130 -9.02 -9.51 1.88
N ILE A 131 -10.23 -9.76 2.38
CA ILE A 131 -11.44 -9.06 1.94
C ILE A 131 -11.92 -8.13 3.04
N PHE A 132 -12.04 -6.86 2.70
CA PHE A 132 -12.64 -5.82 3.53
C PHE A 132 -14.04 -5.48 3.01
N TYR A 133 -15.01 -5.40 3.92
CA TYR A 133 -16.41 -5.05 3.63
C TYR A 133 -16.75 -3.69 4.27
N PRO A 134 -16.69 -2.57 3.52
CA PRO A 134 -16.93 -1.23 4.05
C PRO A 134 -18.32 -1.03 4.68
N LEU A 135 -19.30 -1.82 4.25
CA LEU A 135 -20.68 -1.81 4.77
C LEU A 135 -20.96 -2.97 5.73
N GLY A 136 -19.96 -3.79 6.04
CA GLY A 136 -20.15 -5.09 6.65
C GLY A 136 -20.73 -6.12 5.69
N VAL A 137 -20.93 -7.34 6.19
CA VAL A 137 -21.59 -8.42 5.45
C VAL A 137 -23.07 -8.39 5.83
N SER A 138 -23.94 -8.11 4.86
CA SER A 138 -25.37 -8.10 5.13
C SER A 138 -25.88 -9.51 5.36
N ARG A 139 -26.51 -9.76 6.52
CA ARG A 139 -27.23 -11.01 6.80
C ARG A 139 -28.70 -10.95 6.37
N GLU A 140 -29.14 -9.78 5.90
CA GLU A 140 -30.53 -9.50 5.49
C GLU A 140 -30.52 -8.81 4.12
N PRO A 141 -30.51 -9.57 3.01
CA PRO A 141 -30.41 -9.04 1.65
C PRO A 141 -31.48 -7.98 1.33
N ALA A 142 -32.64 -8.07 2.00
CA ALA A 142 -33.77 -7.15 1.82
C ALA A 142 -33.50 -5.70 2.27
N LYS A 143 -32.46 -5.41 3.08
CA LYS A 143 -32.19 -4.05 3.60
C LYS A 143 -31.01 -3.33 2.95
N THR A 144 -30.14 -4.06 2.24
CA THR A 144 -28.98 -3.49 1.54
C THR A 144 -28.86 -4.22 0.20
N PRO A 145 -29.31 -3.61 -0.90
CA PRO A 145 -29.39 -4.31 -2.18
C PRO A 145 -28.00 -4.64 -2.76
N PHE A 146 -26.95 -4.00 -2.25
CA PHE A 146 -25.58 -4.20 -2.70
C PHE A 146 -24.62 -4.57 -1.57
N THR A 147 -23.65 -5.41 -1.92
CA THR A 147 -22.46 -5.73 -1.13
C THR A 147 -21.24 -5.11 -1.78
N ILE A 148 -20.36 -4.54 -0.96
CA ILE A 148 -19.11 -3.91 -1.42
C ILE A 148 -17.96 -4.73 -0.87
N GLU A 149 -17.17 -5.30 -1.77
CA GLU A 149 -16.00 -6.11 -1.46
C GLU A 149 -14.75 -5.36 -1.90
N ILE A 150 -13.77 -5.27 -1.01
CA ILE A 150 -12.45 -4.76 -1.34
C ILE A 150 -11.45 -5.85 -1.00
N GLU A 151 -11.02 -6.58 -2.02
CA GLU A 151 -9.91 -7.54 -1.94
C GLU A 151 -8.59 -6.76 -1.96
N ILE A 152 -7.74 -7.02 -0.98
CA ILE A 152 -6.47 -6.32 -0.78
C ILE A 152 -5.38 -7.38 -0.68
N GLN A 153 -4.30 -7.18 -1.41
CA GLN A 153 -3.08 -7.97 -1.29
C GLN A 153 -1.90 -7.01 -1.11
N VAL A 154 -1.06 -7.29 -0.13
CA VAL A 154 0.14 -6.50 0.15
C VAL A 154 1.36 -7.39 0.07
N VAL A 155 2.34 -6.99 -0.75
CA VAL A 155 3.64 -7.66 -0.86
C VAL A 155 4.77 -6.65 -0.58
N PRO A 156 5.80 -7.03 0.19
CA PRO A 156 7.05 -6.27 0.26
C PRO A 156 7.65 -6.07 -1.13
N TYR A 157 8.37 -4.98 -1.33
CA TYR A 157 9.00 -4.68 -2.63
C TYR A 157 9.99 -5.77 -3.08
N ASN A 158 10.79 -6.32 -2.15
CA ASN A 158 11.81 -7.35 -2.43
C ASN A 158 11.30 -8.79 -2.25
N TYR A 159 9.97 -9.01 -2.27
CA TYR A 159 9.37 -10.29 -1.89
C TYR A 159 9.80 -11.47 -2.79
N GLU A 160 9.99 -11.25 -4.09
CA GLU A 160 10.36 -12.32 -5.02
C GLU A 160 11.82 -12.77 -4.87
N GLU A 161 12.72 -11.84 -4.54
CA GLU A 161 14.15 -12.12 -4.31
C GLU A 161 14.37 -12.95 -3.03
N GLU A 162 13.59 -12.66 -1.98
CA GLU A 162 13.64 -13.40 -0.71
C GLU A 162 13.12 -14.84 -0.89
N LYS A 163 12.04 -15.03 -1.65
CA LYS A 163 11.45 -16.36 -1.89
C LYS A 163 12.41 -17.28 -2.67
N SER A 164 13.15 -16.77 -3.65
CA SER A 164 14.15 -17.55 -4.39
C SER A 164 15.34 -17.98 -3.52
N THR A 165 15.66 -17.20 -2.49
CA THR A 165 16.81 -17.49 -1.62
C THR A 165 16.46 -18.51 -0.53
N GLU A 166 15.20 -18.54 -0.09
CA GLU A 166 14.72 -19.48 0.93
C GLU A 166 14.56 -20.91 0.36
N ASP A 167 14.12 -21.06 -0.90
CA ASP A 167 13.97 -22.36 -1.57
C ASP A 167 15.32 -23.09 -1.74
N ASP A 168 16.38 -22.35 -2.08
CA ASP A 168 17.76 -22.87 -2.23
C ASP A 168 18.38 -23.31 -0.89
N SER A 169 17.91 -22.78 0.24
CA SER A 169 18.40 -23.14 1.57
C SER A 169 17.74 -24.41 2.15
N SER A 170 16.60 -24.82 1.60
CA SER A 170 15.83 -26.00 2.06
C SER A 170 16.32 -27.33 1.47
N THR A 171 17.23 -27.27 0.48
CA THR A 171 17.77 -28.45 -0.24
C THR A 171 19.18 -28.85 0.23
N ARG A 172 19.62 -28.40 1.41
CA ARG A 172 20.94 -28.72 1.99
C ARG A 172 20.85 -29.36 3.36
#